data_AF-A0A4R3MR42-F1
#
_entry.id   AF-A0A4R3MR42-F1
#
_cell.length_a   1.000
_cell.length_b   1.000
_cell.length_c   1.000
_cell.angle_alpha   90.00
_cell.angle_beta   90.00
_cell.angle_gamma   90.00
#
_symmetry.space_group_name_H-M   'P 1'
#
loop_
_entity.id
_entity.type
_entity.pdbx_description
1 polymer ?
#
loop_
_entity_poly.entity_id
_entity_poly.type
_entity_poly.pdbx_seq_one_letter_code
_entity_poly.pdbx_strand_id
1 'polypeptide(L)' 'MMKNIVFVSKEIGIPFNEIMEMPYAVFLSYLKHLRIFQLEQTEDGRKALQQAELNQQTEPDWNRIRSEKGYAKVHK' A
#
# COMPACT_ATOMS: atom_id res chain seq x y z
N MET A 1 12.96 -15.48 1.29
CA MET A 1 13.44 -14.88 2.56
C MET A 1 14.69 -14.02 2.35
N MET A 2 15.81 -14.57 1.88
CA MET A 2 17.05 -13.80 1.63
C MET A 2 16.86 -12.55 0.74
N LYS A 3 16.06 -12.63 -0.33
CA LYS A 3 15.79 -11.48 -1.21
C LYS A 3 15.19 -10.27 -0.48
N ASN A 4 14.36 -10.49 0.54
CA ASN A 4 13.73 -9.41 1.31
C ASN A 4 14.71 -8.79 2.30
N ILE A 5 15.60 -9.60 2.88
CA ILE A 5 16.64 -9.12 3.80
C ILE A 5 17.63 -8.22 3.03
N VAL A 6 18.10 -8.68 1.87
CA VAL A 6 18.99 -7.89 1.00
C VAL A 6 18.33 -6.60 0.55
N PHE A 7 17.03 -6.66 0.21
CA PHE A 7 16.24 -5.48 -0.14
C PHE A 7 16.20 -4.46 1.00
N VAL A 8 15.77 -4.88 2.19
CA VAL A 8 15.68 -3.99 3.35
C VAL A 8 17.06 -3.42 3.67
N SER A 9 18.11 -4.25 3.73
CA SER A 9 19.50 -3.83 3.95
C SER A 9 19.96 -2.71 3.03
N LYS A 10 19.67 -2.85 1.72
CA LYS A 10 20.05 -1.85 0.72
C LYS A 10 19.29 -0.54 0.91
N GLU A 11 18.00 -0.60 1.19
CA GLU A 11 17.14 0.59 1.27
C GLU A 11 17.33 1.38 2.57
N ILE A 12 17.62 0.71 3.69
CA ILE A 12 17.81 1.38 5.00
C ILE A 12 19.29 1.59 5.36
N GLY A 13 20.23 0.99 4.61
CA GLY A 13 21.67 1.13 4.85
C GLY A 13 22.20 0.33 6.05
N ILE A 14 21.46 -0.67 6.54
CA ILE A 14 21.83 -1.50 7.69
C ILE A 14 22.42 -2.83 7.21
N PRO A 15 23.51 -3.32 7.80
CA PRO A 15 24.13 -4.57 7.38
C PRO A 15 23.28 -5.81 7.70
N PHE A 16 23.55 -6.91 6.99
CA PHE A 16 22.75 -8.13 7.05
C PHE A 16 22.58 -8.70 8.47
N ASN A 17 23.66 -8.70 9.25
CA ASN A 17 23.68 -9.20 10.63
C ASN A 17 22.68 -8.44 11.52
N GLU A 18 22.64 -7.11 11.41
CA GLU A 18 21.73 -6.28 12.19
C GLU A 18 20.25 -6.52 11.80
N ILE A 19 19.97 -6.84 10.54
CA ILE A 19 18.60 -7.23 10.13
C ILE A 19 18.21 -8.60 10.69
N MET A 20 19.17 -9.54 10.77
CA MET A 20 18.91 -10.86 11.33
C MET A 20 18.63 -10.83 12.83
N GLU A 21 19.20 -9.86 13.54
CA GLU A 21 18.95 -9.62 14.97
C GLU A 21 17.69 -8.79 15.24
N MET A 22 17.09 -8.20 14.21
CA MET A 22 15.89 -7.38 14.33
C MET A 22 14.66 -8.22 14.72
N PRO A 23 13.77 -7.69 15.59
CA PRO A 23 12.49 -8.33 15.84
C PRO A 23 11.71 -8.52 14.53
N TYR A 24 11.18 -9.72 14.32
CA TYR A 24 10.55 -10.08 13.04
C TYR A 24 9.41 -9.14 12.63
N ALA A 25 8.61 -8.66 13.58
CA ALA A 25 7.54 -7.69 13.33
C ALA A 25 8.07 -6.34 12.81
N VAL A 26 9.23 -5.90 13.30
CA VAL A 26 9.89 -4.67 12.85
C VAL A 26 10.43 -4.86 11.43
N PHE A 27 11.06 -6.02 11.16
CA PHE A 27 11.50 -6.38 9.81
C PHE A 27 10.34 -6.35 8.80
N LEU A 28 9.20 -6.95 9.16
CA LEU A 28 8.01 -6.95 8.30
C LEU A 28 7.46 -5.54 8.07
N SER A 29 7.50 -4.69 9.10
CA SER A 29 7.07 -3.30 8.99
C SER A 29 7.94 -2.53 7.99
N TYR A 30 9.28 -2.62 8.12
CA TYR A 30 10.20 -2.03 7.15
C TYR A 30 9.97 -2.56 5.74
N LEU A 31 9.87 -3.88 5.58
CA LEU A 31 9.65 -4.50 4.28
C LEU A 31 8.37 -3.96 3.61
N LYS A 32 7.27 -3.85 4.35
CA LYS A 32 6.00 -3.31 3.86
C LYS A 32 6.16 -1.84 3.44
N HIS A 33 6.66 -0.99 4.33
CA HIS A 33 6.70 0.45 4.09
C HIS A 33 7.66 0.84 2.97
N LEU A 34 8.82 0.18 2.87
CA LEU A 34 9.76 0.42 1.77
C LEU A 34 9.17 0.04 0.41
N ARG A 35 8.40 -1.05 0.34
CA ARG A 35 7.73 -1.46 -0.90
C ARG A 35 6.63 -0.49 -1.31
N ILE A 36 5.85 0.00 -0.35
CA ILE A 36 4.84 1.04 -0.61
C ILE A 36 5.52 2.32 -1.10
N PHE A 37 6.58 2.76 -0.42
CA PHE A 37 7.32 3.95 -0.80
C PHE A 37 7.86 3.88 -2.24
N GLN A 38 8.38 2.72 -2.66
CA GLN A 38 8.82 2.51 -4.05
C GLN A 38 7.68 2.60 -5.06
N LEU A 39 6.50 2.08 -4.73
CA LEU A 39 5.31 2.21 -5.58
C LEU A 39 4.82 3.65 -5.67
N GLU A 40 4.91 4.42 -4.58
CA GLU A 40 4.52 5.84 -4.57
C GLU A 40 5.40 6.71 -5.48
N GLN A 41 6.64 6.31 -5.77
CA GLN A 41 7.53 7.08 -6.64
C GLN A 41 7.08 7.10 -8.10
N THR A 42 6.35 6.08 -8.56
CA THR A 42 5.93 5.98 -9.97
C THR A 42 4.45 6.29 -10.14
N GLU A 43 4.07 6.81 -11.31
CA GLU A 43 2.66 7.08 -11.60
C GLU A 43 1.83 5.79 -11.61
N ASP A 44 2.34 4.74 -12.25
CA ASP A 44 1.67 3.44 -12.31
C ASP A 44 1.57 2.78 -10.93
N GLY A 45 2.60 2.92 -10.09
CA GLY A 45 2.57 2.42 -8.71
C GLY A 45 1.55 3.17 -7.85
N ARG A 46 1.42 4.49 -7.99
CA ARG A 46 0.36 5.27 -7.33
C ARG A 46 -1.04 4.83 -7.77
N LYS A 47 -1.26 4.60 -9.06
CA LYS A 47 -2.53 4.07 -9.58
C LYS A 47 -2.84 2.68 -9.03
N ALA A 48 -1.83 1.82 -8.95
CA ALA A 48 -1.98 0.47 -8.38
C ALA A 48 -2.33 0.51 -6.88
N LEU A 49 -1.70 1.41 -6.11
CA LEU A 49 -2.02 1.61 -4.70
C LEU A 49 -3.45 2.13 -4.50
N GLN A 50 -3.87 3.11 -5.31
CA GLN A 50 -5.24 3.61 -5.29
C GLN A 50 -6.26 2.51 -5.62
N GLN A 51 -5.98 1.67 -6.62
CA GLN A 51 -6.85 0.55 -6.96
C GLN A 51 -6.90 -0.49 -5.84
N ALA A 52 -5.77 -0.79 -5.21
CA ALA A 52 -5.70 -1.72 -4.09
C ALA A 52 -6.53 -1.22 -2.89
N GLU A 53 -6.51 0.09 -2.62
CA GLU A 53 -7.35 0.74 -1.60
C GLU A 53 -8.83 0.62 -1.95
N LEU A 54 -9.23 0.95 -3.18
CA LEU A 54 -10.61 0.80 -3.65
C LEU A 54 -11.12 -0.65 -3.54
N ASN A 55 -10.29 -1.63 -3.87
CA ASN A 55 -10.65 -3.04 -3.77
C ASN A 55 -10.85 -3.53 -2.33
N GLN A 56 -10.27 -2.85 -1.34
CA GLN A 56 -10.45 -3.18 0.08
C GLN A 56 -11.70 -2.52 0.67
N GLN A 57 -12.31 -1.56 -0.03
CA GLN A 57 -13.56 -0.95 0.42
C GLN A 57 -14.70 -1.97 0.30
N THR A 58 -15.27 -2.32 1.45
CA THR A 58 -16.46 -3.19 1.52
C THR A 58 -17.75 -2.40 1.37
N GLU A 59 -17.70 -1.10 1.63
CA GLU A 59 -18.84 -0.20 1.49
C GLU A 59 -18.71 0.62 0.21
N PRO A 60 -19.79 0.72 -0.58
CA PRO A 60 -19.80 1.54 -1.77
C PRO A 60 -19.75 3.04 -1.40
N ASP A 61 -19.01 3.82 -2.20
CA ASP A 61 -18.99 5.28 -2.09
C ASP A 61 -20.34 5.87 -2.56
N TRP A 62 -21.26 6.01 -1.61
CA TRP A 62 -22.58 6.55 -1.86
C TRP A 62 -22.55 8.02 -2.31
N ASN A 63 -21.53 8.80 -1.97
CA ASN A 63 -21.45 10.19 -2.39
C ASN A 63 -21.18 10.26 -3.89
N ARG A 64 -20.24 9.44 -4.37
CA ARG A 64 -19.98 9.28 -5.80
C ARG A 64 -21.21 8.77 -6.53
N ILE A 65 -21.82 7.69 -6.05
CA ILE A 65 -23.00 7.07 -6.69
C ILE A 65 -24.16 8.07 -6.83
N ARG A 66 -24.44 8.87 -5.79
CA ARG A 66 -25.52 9.87 -5.82
C ARG A 66 -25.24 11.06 -6.74
N SER A 67 -24.00 11.28 -7.15
CA SER A 67 -23.61 12.34 -8.08
C SER A 67 -23.75 11.93 -9.55
N GLU A 68 -23.91 10.63 -9.82
CA GLU A 68 -24.07 10.10 -11.17
C GLU A 68 -25.44 10.47 -11.76
N LYS A 69 -25.46 10.83 -13.06
CA LYS A 69 -26.66 11.33 -13.76
C LYS A 69 -27.86 10.37 -13.74
N GLY A 70 -27.62 9.08 -13.51
CA GLY A 70 -28.67 8.04 -13.42
C GLY A 70 -29.30 7.86 -12.04
N TYR A 71 -28.74 8.48 -10.99
CA TYR A 71 -29.26 8.34 -9.64
C TYR A 71 -30.41 9.34 -9.41
N ALA A 72 -31.62 8.95 -9.82
CA ALA A 72 -32.82 9.74 -9.55
C ALA A 72 -33.04 9.85 -8.04
N LYS A 73 -33.00 11.08 -7.49
CA LYS A 73 -33.59 11.35 -6.17
C LYS A 73 -35.08 11.04 -6.30
N VAL A 74 -35.50 9.89 -5.78
CA VAL A 74 -36.93 9.60 -5.60
C VAL A 74 -37.42 10.63 -4.59
N HIS A 75 -38.02 11.71 -5.10
CA HIS A 75 -38.71 12.69 -4.29
C HIS A 75 -39.88 11.97 -3.61
N LYS A 76 -39.80 11.84 -2.29
CA LYS A 76 -40.95 11.49 -1.43
C LYS A 76 -41.87 12.69 -1.32
#